data_AF-A0A640W0L9-F1
#
_entry.id   AF-A0A640W0L9-F1
#
_cell.length_a   1.000
_cell.length_b   1.000
_cell.length_c   1.000
_cell.angle_alpha   90.00
_cell.angle_beta   90.00
_cell.angle_gamma   90.00
#
_symmetry.space_group_name_H-M   'P 1'
#
loop_
_entity.id
_entity.type
_entity.pdbx_description
1 polymer ?
#
loop_
_entity_poly.entity_id
_entity_poly.type
_entity_poly.pdbx_seq_one_letter_code
_entity_poly.pdbx_strand_id
1 'polypeptide(L)'
;MKLASLIPILILSSILIINHPMDEKENDEWSKIYGIIGVAHDILKIRDGYLIRGYCQPKGKENLDAFLLKIDSQGNEIWNKTYGSRGENDYANSVLETEDGYLISGFTSSYGSKAWDIWLLKIDKEGN
;
A
#
# COMPACT_ATOMS: atom_id res chain seq x y z
N MET A 1 -33.24 -38.09 -57.10
CA MET A 1 -33.69 -36.90 -57.87
C MET A 1 -34.64 -36.12 -56.99
N LYS A 2 -34.26 -34.88 -56.63
CA LYS A 2 -35.01 -33.99 -55.73
C LYS A 2 -36.34 -33.56 -56.37
N LEU A 3 -37.43 -33.57 -55.59
CA LEU A 3 -38.35 -32.43 -55.40
C LEU A 3 -39.52 -32.85 -54.49
N ALA A 4 -39.60 -32.23 -53.31
CA ALA A 4 -40.85 -31.74 -52.72
C ALA A 4 -40.49 -30.77 -51.58
N SER A 5 -41.05 -29.56 -51.69
CA SER A 5 -41.05 -28.47 -50.73
C SER A 5 -41.71 -28.82 -49.40
N LEU A 6 -41.34 -28.14 -48.30
CA LEU A 6 -42.23 -27.32 -47.47
C LEU A 6 -41.44 -26.61 -46.35
N ILE A 7 -41.89 -25.40 -46.02
CA ILE A 7 -41.33 -24.42 -45.06
C ILE A 7 -41.55 -24.89 -43.61
N PRO A 8 -40.66 -24.55 -42.64
CA PRO A 8 -41.14 -24.21 -41.30
C PRO A 8 -40.56 -22.87 -40.81
N ILE A 9 -41.43 -21.89 -40.54
CA ILE A 9 -41.97 -21.53 -39.21
C ILE A 9 -40.97 -20.70 -38.39
N LEU A 10 -41.27 -19.40 -38.28
CA LEU A 10 -40.71 -18.51 -37.26
C LEU A 10 -41.08 -19.07 -35.87
N ILE A 11 -40.07 -19.39 -35.08
CA ILE A 11 -40.23 -19.58 -33.63
C ILE A 11 -39.62 -18.34 -32.97
N LEU A 12 -40.46 -17.53 -32.32
CA LEU A 12 -40.00 -16.61 -31.27
C LEU A 12 -39.40 -17.48 -30.16
N SER A 13 -38.07 -17.64 -30.15
CA SER A 13 -37.38 -18.26 -29.02
C SER A 13 -37.02 -17.16 -28.02
N SER A 14 -37.87 -17.01 -27.01
CA SER A 14 -37.44 -16.46 -25.74
C SER A 14 -36.28 -17.31 -25.19
N ILE A 15 -35.29 -16.58 -24.65
CA ILE A 15 -34.14 -17.01 -23.83
C ILE A 15 -32.86 -17.35 -24.60
N LEU A 16 -31.97 -16.35 -24.71
CA LEU A 16 -30.53 -16.59 -24.56
C LEU A 16 -30.06 -15.84 -23.31
N ILE A 17 -29.62 -16.62 -22.33
CA ILE A 17 -28.96 -16.20 -21.10
C ILE A 17 -27.77 -15.31 -21.48
N ILE A 18 -27.85 -14.01 -21.20
CA ILE A 18 -26.63 -13.25 -20.94
C ILE A 18 -26.36 -13.49 -19.47
N ASN A 19 -25.65 -14.58 -19.18
CA ASN A 19 -24.67 -14.56 -18.11
C ASN A 19 -23.84 -13.32 -18.44
N HIS A 20 -24.07 -12.23 -17.73
CA HIS A 20 -23.03 -11.23 -17.61
C HIS A 20 -22.18 -11.78 -16.47
N PRO A 21 -21.06 -12.49 -16.72
CA PRO A 21 -19.99 -12.44 -15.75
C PRO A 21 -19.55 -10.97 -15.72
N MET A 22 -20.18 -10.17 -14.86
CA MET A 22 -19.50 -9.06 -14.21
C MET A 22 -18.70 -9.73 -13.08
N ASP A 23 -17.38 -9.64 -12.98
CA ASP A 23 -16.51 -8.57 -13.45
C ASP A 23 -15.37 -9.12 -14.32
N GLU A 24 -15.13 -8.44 -15.44
CA GLU A 24 -13.81 -8.38 -16.05
C GLU A 24 -12.83 -8.02 -14.93
N LYS A 25 -11.87 -8.90 -14.63
CA LYS A 25 -10.73 -8.53 -13.78
C LYS A 25 -10.11 -7.29 -14.42
N GLU A 26 -10.30 -6.14 -13.79
CA GLU A 26 -9.60 -4.92 -14.13
C GLU A 26 -8.10 -5.25 -14.24
N ASN A 27 -7.45 -4.63 -15.23
CA ASN A 27 -6.01 -4.77 -15.47
C ASN A 27 -5.20 -4.16 -14.31
N ASP A 28 -5.24 -4.78 -13.12
CA ASP A 28 -4.42 -4.40 -11.99
C ASP A 28 -2.95 -4.63 -12.36
N GLU A 29 -2.19 -3.55 -12.55
CA GLU A 29 -0.75 -3.63 -12.84
C GLU A 29 -0.01 -4.42 -11.74
N TRP A 30 -0.39 -4.22 -10.47
CA TRP A 30 -0.03 -5.10 -9.35
C TRP A 30 -0.82 -4.73 -8.06
N SER A 31 -0.97 -5.71 -7.16
CA SER A 31 -1.36 -5.49 -5.76
C SER A 31 -0.46 -6.31 -4.82
N LYS A 32 -0.12 -5.77 -3.65
CA LYS A 32 0.84 -6.36 -2.69
C LYS A 32 0.42 -6.10 -1.24
N ILE A 33 0.75 -7.06 -0.36
CA ILE A 33 0.61 -6.95 1.10
C ILE A 33 1.99 -7.15 1.71
N TYR A 34 2.40 -6.24 2.60
CA TYR A 34 3.76 -6.21 3.17
C TYR A 34 3.85 -6.74 4.61
N GLY A 35 2.77 -7.32 5.15
CA GLY A 35 2.77 -7.92 6.50
C GLY A 35 2.97 -6.94 7.65
N ILE A 36 2.85 -5.63 7.40
CA ILE A 36 2.94 -4.56 8.40
C ILE A 36 1.57 -4.39 9.06
N ILE A 37 1.49 -4.61 10.37
CA ILE A 37 0.27 -4.35 11.15
C ILE A 37 0.28 -2.86 11.51
N GLY A 38 -0.38 -2.03 10.71
CA GLY A 38 -0.32 -0.59 10.86
C GLY A 38 -1.17 0.17 9.86
N VAL A 39 -0.99 1.49 9.85
CA VAL A 39 -1.64 2.40 8.92
C VAL A 39 -0.58 3.10 8.08
N ALA A 40 -0.63 2.88 6.78
CA ALA A 40 0.07 3.71 5.80
C ALA A 40 -0.73 5.00 5.60
N HIS A 41 -0.05 6.13 5.66
CA HIS A 41 -0.72 7.42 5.62
C HIS A 41 -0.33 8.27 4.40
N ASP A 42 0.86 8.07 3.85
CA ASP A 42 1.31 8.77 2.65
C ASP A 42 2.34 7.93 1.89
N ILE A 43 2.54 8.32 0.64
CA ILE A 43 3.49 7.74 -0.28
C ILE A 43 4.24 8.86 -1.01
N LEU A 44 5.56 8.78 -0.98
CA LEU A 44 6.45 9.66 -1.73
C LEU A 44 7.01 8.91 -2.93
N LYS A 45 6.83 9.45 -4.14
CA LYS A 45 7.57 8.99 -5.31
C LYS A 45 9.03 9.39 -5.18
N ILE A 46 9.94 8.43 -5.34
CA ILE A 46 11.39 8.65 -5.34
C ILE A 46 11.98 8.14 -6.65
N ARG A 47 13.25 8.47 -6.93
CA ARG A 47 13.90 8.15 -8.20
C ARG A 47 13.83 6.66 -8.56
N ASP A 48 14.01 5.78 -7.59
CA ASP A 48 14.13 4.33 -7.76
C ASP A 48 12.91 3.53 -7.29
N GLY A 49 11.79 4.20 -7.00
CA GLY A 49 10.61 3.50 -6.49
C GLY A 49 9.65 4.40 -5.76
N TYR A 50 9.20 3.95 -4.59
CA TYR A 50 8.30 4.67 -3.70
C TYR A 50 8.72 4.49 -2.25
N LEU A 51 8.44 5.50 -1.44
CA LEU A 51 8.62 5.47 -0.01
C LEU A 51 7.26 5.67 0.67
N ILE A 52 6.80 4.67 1.41
CA ILE A 52 5.54 4.68 2.14
C ILE A 52 5.87 4.95 3.60
N ARG A 53 5.04 5.77 4.26
CA ARG A 53 5.22 6.10 5.68
C ARG A 53 3.93 5.93 6.46
N GLY A 54 4.07 5.73 7.76
CA GLY A 54 2.96 5.81 8.69
C GLY A 54 3.39 5.36 10.08
N TYR A 55 2.53 4.59 10.73
CA TYR A 55 2.82 3.95 12.00
C TYR A 55 2.39 2.49 11.98
N CYS A 56 3.07 1.65 12.73
CA CYS A 56 2.75 0.24 12.86
C CYS A 56 2.90 -0.21 14.31
N GLN A 57 2.32 -1.35 14.65
CA GLN A 57 2.56 -2.02 15.91
C GLN A 57 3.62 -3.11 15.70
N PRO A 58 4.87 -2.93 16.15
CA PRO A 58 5.89 -3.95 16.01
C PRO A 58 5.53 -5.22 16.80
N LYS A 59 5.97 -6.38 16.29
CA LYS A 59 5.71 -7.66 16.94
C LYS A 59 6.25 -7.67 18.37
N GLY A 60 5.37 -7.97 19.33
CA GLY A 60 5.74 -8.04 20.75
C GLY A 60 5.80 -6.68 21.46
N LYS A 61 5.33 -5.60 20.82
CA LYS A 61 5.11 -4.30 21.47
C LYS A 61 3.61 -3.99 21.56
N GLU A 62 3.24 -3.26 22.61
CA GLU A 62 1.88 -2.75 22.82
C GLU A 62 1.67 -1.37 22.19
N ASN A 63 2.75 -0.68 21.87
CA ASN A 63 2.73 0.68 21.34
C ASN A 63 3.06 0.72 19.84
N LEU A 64 2.77 1.87 19.24
CA LEU A 64 2.97 2.15 17.84
C LEU A 64 4.35 2.78 17.62
N ASP A 65 5.11 2.24 16.67
CA ASP A 65 6.33 2.88 16.17
C ASP A 65 6.01 3.53 14.81
N ALA A 66 6.73 4.60 14.45
CA ALA A 66 6.68 5.10 13.09
C ALA A 66 7.26 4.03 12.16
N PHE A 67 6.70 3.85 10.96
CA PHE A 67 7.27 2.94 9.97
C PHE A 67 7.50 3.64 8.65
N LEU A 68 8.59 3.24 7.99
CA LEU A 68 8.84 3.53 6.58
C LEU A 68 9.05 2.22 5.82
N LEU A 69 8.52 2.16 4.60
CA LEU A 69 8.67 1.05 3.68
C LEU A 69 9.15 1.62 2.34
N LYS A 70 10.32 1.17 1.87
CA LYS A 70 10.80 1.46 0.53
C LYS A 70 10.49 0.27 -0.38
N ILE A 71 9.88 0.57 -1.52
CA ILE A 71 9.57 -0.42 -2.57
C ILE A 71 10.12 0.04 -3.91
N ASP A 72 10.42 -0.90 -4.81
CA ASP A 72 10.75 -0.58 -6.20
C ASP A 72 9.51 -0.19 -7.02
N SER A 73 9.69 0.09 -8.31
CA SER A 73 8.60 0.44 -9.23
C SER A 73 7.59 -0.69 -9.48
N GLN A 74 7.93 -1.94 -9.17
CA GLN A 74 7.11 -3.14 -9.36
C GLN A 74 6.42 -3.55 -8.05
N GLY A 75 6.58 -2.79 -6.97
CA GLY A 75 6.04 -3.09 -5.66
C GLY A 75 6.78 -4.18 -4.91
N ASN A 76 8.05 -4.45 -5.24
CA ASN A 76 8.87 -5.33 -4.41
C ASN A 76 9.49 -4.54 -3.26
N GLU A 77 9.45 -5.10 -2.06
CA GLU A 77 10.09 -4.53 -0.89
C GLU A 77 11.61 -4.46 -1.06
N ILE A 78 12.17 -3.27 -0.86
CA ILE A 78 13.61 -3.04 -0.75
C ILE A 78 14.03 -3.09 0.71
N TRP A 79 13.31 -2.35 1.57
CA TRP A 79 13.46 -2.43 3.01
C TRP A 79 12.22 -1.92 3.74
N ASN A 80 12.06 -2.36 4.98
CA ASN A 80 11.04 -1.92 5.92
C ASN A 80 11.70 -1.64 7.27
N LYS A 81 11.45 -0.46 7.83
CA LYS A 81 12.07 0.02 9.06
C LYS A 81 11.03 0.63 9.99
N THR A 82 11.19 0.35 11.27
CA THR A 82 10.40 0.96 12.35
C THR A 82 11.30 1.85 13.19
N TYR A 83 10.80 3.03 13.51
CA TYR A 83 11.50 4.05 14.27
C TYR A 83 10.65 4.47 15.46
N GLY A 84 11.23 4.37 16.65
CA GLY A 84 10.56 4.61 17.91
C GLY A 84 11.36 4.01 19.05
N SER A 85 10.90 4.23 20.28
CA SER A 85 11.57 3.72 21.48
C SER A 85 10.70 2.69 22.22
N ARG A 86 11.11 2.36 23.44
CA ARG A 86 10.31 1.57 24.36
C ARG A 86 9.44 2.49 25.19
N GLY A 87 8.13 2.25 25.18
CA GLY A 87 7.22 2.73 26.22
C GLY A 87 6.07 3.59 25.74
N GLU A 88 6.14 4.19 24.55
CA GLU A 88 5.13 5.13 24.06
C GLU A 88 4.97 5.06 22.53
N ASN A 89 4.19 5.97 21.92
CA ASN A 89 3.83 5.94 20.51
C ASN A 89 4.63 6.94 19.67
N ASP A 90 4.91 6.57 18.42
CA ASP A 90 5.68 7.33 17.44
C ASP A 90 5.00 7.31 16.06
N TYR A 91 4.99 8.46 15.37
CA TYR A 91 4.27 8.62 14.11
C TYR A 91 5.12 9.38 13.09
N ALA A 92 5.23 8.83 11.87
CA ALA A 92 5.75 9.56 10.72
C ALA A 92 4.58 10.20 9.97
N ASN A 93 4.59 11.54 9.84
CA ASN A 93 3.55 12.33 9.18
C ASN A 93 3.92 12.82 7.79
N SER A 94 5.19 13.07 7.53
CA SER A 94 5.65 13.51 6.23
C SER A 94 7.06 13.01 6.00
N VAL A 95 7.43 12.85 4.73
CA VAL A 95 8.76 12.45 4.33
C VAL A 95 9.16 13.20 3.06
N LEU A 96 10.43 13.56 2.97
CA LEU A 96 11.05 14.10 1.77
C LEU A 96 12.35 13.37 1.47
N GLU A 97 12.67 13.25 0.19
CA GLU A 97 13.95 12.72 -0.27
C GLU A 97 15.03 13.82 -0.25
N THR A 98 16.19 13.50 0.33
CA THR A 98 17.39 14.34 0.28
C THR A 98 18.45 13.70 -0.63
N GLU A 99 19.53 14.41 -0.93
CA GLU A 99 20.65 13.86 -1.70
C GLU A 99 21.26 12.62 -1.04
N ASP A 100 21.40 12.66 0.29
CA ASP A 100 22.07 11.66 1.11
C ASP A 100 21.11 10.70 1.84
N GLY A 101 19.79 10.85 1.69
CA GLY A 101 18.84 10.09 2.49
C GLY A 101 17.41 10.57 2.41
N TYR A 102 16.74 10.58 3.57
CA TYR A 102 15.36 11.01 3.74
C TYR A 102 15.21 11.82 5.03
N LEU A 103 14.37 12.85 5.00
CA LEU A 103 13.97 13.61 6.19
C LEU A 103 12.48 13.38 6.47
N ILE A 104 12.19 12.95 7.69
CA ILE A 104 10.87 12.58 8.18
C ILE A 104 10.46 13.60 9.24
N SER A 105 9.21 14.03 9.19
CA SER A 105 8.60 14.80 10.27
C SER A 105 7.37 14.09 10.83
N GLY A 106 7.11 14.31 12.10
CA GLY A 106 6.08 13.61 12.83
C GLY A 106 5.99 14.05 14.27
N PHE A 107 5.47 13.17 15.11
CA PHE A 107 5.38 13.40 16.54
C PHE A 107 5.70 12.11 17.31
N THR A 108 6.23 12.30 18.51
CA THR A 108 6.67 11.24 19.41
C THR A 108 6.16 11.52 20.80
N SER A 109 5.75 10.48 21.53
CA SER A 109 5.69 10.53 23.00
C SER A 109 6.78 9.67 23.66
N SER A 110 7.58 8.97 22.86
CA SER A 110 8.72 8.14 23.27
C SER A 110 9.96 8.95 23.68
N TYR A 111 10.11 10.16 23.15
CA TYR A 111 11.23 11.05 23.44
C TYR A 111 10.73 12.35 24.09
N GLY A 112 11.60 13.03 24.82
CA GLY A 112 11.32 14.36 25.37
C GLY A 112 10.45 14.35 26.64
N SER A 113 9.43 15.20 26.67
CA SER A 113 8.69 15.62 27.87
C SER A 113 7.60 14.64 28.34
N LYS A 114 7.51 13.45 27.73
CA LYS A 114 6.42 12.46 27.93
C LYS A 114 5.04 12.97 27.49
N ALA A 115 5.01 14.00 26.66
CA ALA A 115 3.84 14.44 25.90
C ALA A 115 4.14 14.30 24.40
N TRP A 116 3.19 14.68 23.53
CA TRP A 116 3.45 14.72 22.09
C TRP A 116 4.44 15.84 21.76
N ASP A 117 5.68 15.45 21.45
CA ASP A 117 6.73 16.35 21.00
C ASP A 117 6.89 16.27 19.48
N ILE A 118 7.27 17.40 18.87
CA ILE A 118 7.62 17.45 17.45
C ILE A 118 8.85 16.60 17.22
N TRP A 119 8.79 15.68 16.26
CA TRP A 119 9.89 14.80 15.93
C TRP A 119 10.35 15.00 14.49
N LEU A 120 11.65 15.24 14.33
CA LEU A 120 12.34 15.22 13.05
C LEU A 120 13.38 14.10 13.08
N LEU A 121 13.37 13.27 12.04
CA LEU A 121 14.29 12.15 11.87
C LEU A 121 14.92 12.24 10.48
N LYS A 122 16.25 12.23 10.41
CA LYS A 122 17.00 12.07 9.15
C LYS A 122 17.62 10.68 9.14
N ILE A 123 17.43 9.96 8.04
CA ILE A 123 17.97 8.61 7.81
C ILE A 123 18.76 8.58 6.51
N ASP A 124 19.68 7.64 6.39
CA ASP A 124 20.38 7.35 5.12
C ASP A 124 19.48 6.64 4.08
N LYS A 125 20.02 6.33 2.90
CA LYS A 125 19.27 5.67 1.80
C LYS A 125 18.90 4.21 2.11
N GLU A 126 19.61 3.61 3.05
CA GLU A 126 19.43 2.26 3.58
C GLU A 126 18.47 2.21 4.79
N GLY A 127 18.02 3.38 5.26
CA GLY A 127 17.09 3.55 6.36
C GLY A 127 17.71 3.33 7.74
N ASN A 128 18.91 3.88 7.96
CA ASN A 128 19.58 3.93 9.27
C ASN A 128 19.70 5.35 9.80
#